data_AF-A0A1Y5TA93-F1
#
_entry.id   AF-A0A1Y5TA93-F1
#
_cell.length_a   1.000
_cell.length_b   1.000
_cell.length_c   1.000
_cell.angle_alpha   90.00
_cell.angle_beta   90.00
_cell.angle_gamma   90.00
#
_symmetry.space_group_name_H-M   'P 1'
#
loop_
_entity.id
_entity.type
_entity.pdbx_description
1 polymer ?
#
loop_
_entity_poly.entity_id
_entity_poly.type
_entity_poly.pdbx_seq_one_letter_code
_entity_poly.pdbx_strand_id
1 'polypeptide(L)'
;MSHSADRASGLFFLLFGLAMYFYVNPTYIETVDSGNIAPATMPNIVSIVIAICGAVLIFRPTTQQVRDPALIFKTGLYVVVLVAGLYAMSWFGFEYVAPVLALILMLLIGERRPLWIGLGVVVMPVTIWFLVTQVLERALP
;
A
#
# COMPACT_ATOMS: atom_id res chain seq x y z
N MET A 1 8.39 -13.86 24.33
CA MET A 1 9.14 -12.63 23.95
C MET A 1 8.19 -11.56 23.38
N SER A 2 7.03 -11.25 24.00
CA SER A 2 5.96 -10.51 23.32
C SER A 2 5.95 -8.99 23.51
N HIS A 3 6.35 -8.45 24.67
CA HIS A 3 6.25 -6.99 24.90
C HIS A 3 7.34 -6.16 24.21
N SER A 4 8.50 -6.75 23.91
CA SER A 4 9.60 -6.05 23.26
C SER A 4 9.34 -5.84 21.76
N ALA A 5 8.70 -6.81 21.10
CA ALA A 5 8.38 -6.74 19.67
C ALA A 5 7.37 -5.62 19.37
N ASP A 6 6.32 -5.49 20.18
CA ASP A 6 5.29 -4.45 19.99
C ASP A 6 5.82 -3.04 20.28
N ARG A 7 6.73 -2.91 21.25
CA ARG A 7 7.40 -1.63 21.52
C ARG A 7 8.39 -1.28 20.42
N ALA A 8 9.08 -2.27 19.86
CA ALA A 8 9.99 -2.07 18.74
C ALA A 8 9.24 -1.70 17.45
N SER A 9 8.10 -2.35 17.15
CA SER A 9 7.25 -1.99 16.02
C SER A 9 6.59 -0.61 16.23
N GLY A 10 6.13 -0.31 17.45
CA GLY A 10 5.60 1.01 17.80
C GLY A 10 6.64 2.13 17.64
N LEU A 11 7.88 1.89 18.09
CA LEU A 11 8.99 2.82 17.88
C LEU A 11 9.32 3.00 16.40
N PHE A 12 9.32 1.91 15.63
CA PHE A 12 9.51 1.97 14.18
C PHE A 12 8.45 2.83 13.51
N PHE A 13 7.15 2.61 13.79
CA PHE A 13 6.07 3.40 13.20
C PHE A 13 6.10 4.87 13.65
N LEU A 14 6.48 5.15 14.90
CA LEU A 14 6.66 6.52 15.39
C LEU A 14 7.76 7.25 14.61
N LEU A 15 8.93 6.64 14.51
CA LEU A 15 10.07 7.22 13.79
C LEU A 15 9.77 7.33 12.29
N PHE A 16 9.11 6.34 11.71
CA PHE A 16 8.74 6.32 10.30
C PHE A 16 7.71 7.40 9.96
N GLY A 17 6.65 7.56 10.76
CA GLY A 17 5.67 8.63 10.57
C GLY A 17 6.31 10.02 10.69
N LEU A 18 7.22 10.18 11.65
CA LEU A 18 7.95 11.43 11.86
C LEU A 18 8.94 11.72 10.71
N ALA A 19 9.65 10.71 10.23
CA ALA A 19 10.52 10.82 9.06
C ALA A 19 9.72 11.14 7.78
N MET A 20 8.53 10.55 7.60
CA MET A 20 7.66 10.90 6.49
C MET A 20 7.23 12.37 6.57
N TYR A 21 6.82 12.84 7.75
CA TYR A 21 6.37 14.22 7.94
C TYR A 21 7.48 15.25 7.71
N PHE A 22 8.68 15.02 8.24
CA PHE A 22 9.77 16.01 8.19
C PHE A 22 10.71 15.88 6.99
N TYR A 23 10.84 14.70 6.37
CA TYR A 23 11.81 14.47 5.31
C TYR A 23 11.17 14.08 3.98
N VAL A 24 10.30 13.06 3.98
CA VAL A 24 9.75 12.53 2.71
C VAL A 24 8.73 13.49 2.11
N ASN A 25 7.71 13.86 2.86
CA ASN A 25 6.65 14.74 2.38
C ASN A 25 7.18 16.07 1.83
N PRO A 26 8.05 16.83 2.53
CA PRO A 26 8.54 18.09 1.99
C PRO A 26 9.48 17.92 0.79
N THR A 27 10.15 16.77 0.64
CA THR A 27 11.07 16.53 -0.48
C THR A 27 10.36 16.09 -1.75
N TYR A 28 9.27 15.33 -1.64
CA TYR A 28 8.61 14.67 -2.78
C TYR A 28 7.23 15.24 -3.12
N ILE A 29 6.69 16.17 -2.34
CA ILE A 29 5.40 16.81 -2.64
C ILE A 29 5.66 18.15 -3.31
N GLU A 30 5.27 18.24 -4.58
CA GLU A 30 5.29 19.50 -5.32
C GLU A 30 4.29 20.48 -4.70
N THR A 31 4.76 21.70 -4.46
CA THR A 31 3.92 22.81 -3.97
C THR A 31 3.12 23.37 -5.13
N VAL A 32 1.91 22.86 -5.33
CA VAL A 32 0.98 23.39 -6.32
C VAL A 32 0.03 24.35 -5.60
N ASP A 33 0.15 25.65 -5.88
CA ASP A 33 -0.67 26.71 -5.26
C ASP A 33 -2.11 26.76 -5.80
N SER A 34 -2.42 26.03 -6.88
CA SER A 34 -3.74 26.03 -7.52
C SER A 34 -4.54 24.78 -7.14
N GLY A 35 -5.25 24.83 -6.00
CA GLY A 35 -6.21 23.82 -5.57
C GLY A 35 -6.88 24.17 -4.23
N ASN A 36 -8.14 23.74 -4.03
CA ASN A 36 -8.90 23.97 -2.78
C ASN A 36 -8.32 23.23 -1.56
N ILE A 37 -7.42 22.27 -1.79
CA ILE A 37 -6.68 21.51 -0.76
C ILE A 37 -5.23 21.44 -1.21
N ALA A 38 -4.30 21.86 -0.35
CA ALA A 38 -2.88 21.73 -0.64
C ALA A 38 -2.52 20.23 -0.82
N PRO A 39 -1.75 19.86 -1.86
CA PRO A 39 -1.34 18.46 -2.09
C PRO A 39 -0.66 17.81 -0.87
N ALA A 40 -0.04 18.62 -0.01
CA ALA A 40 0.61 18.18 1.21
C ALA A 40 -0.34 17.77 2.36
N THR A 41 -1.63 18.15 2.31
CA THR A 41 -2.55 17.98 3.44
C THR A 41 -2.79 16.50 3.77
N MET A 42 -3.13 15.69 2.76
CA MET A 42 -3.38 14.26 2.92
C MET A 42 -2.13 13.50 3.42
N PRO A 43 -0.96 13.62 2.77
CA PRO A 43 0.27 12.95 3.24
C PRO A 43 0.69 13.36 4.65
N ASN A 44 0.52 14.63 5.02
CA ASN A 44 0.86 15.11 6.37
C ASN A 44 -0.06 14.54 7.44
N ILE A 45 -1.37 14.45 7.17
CA ILE A 45 -2.32 13.83 8.10
C ILE A 45 -1.97 12.35 8.31
N VAL A 46 -1.74 11.60 7.22
CA VAL A 46 -1.42 10.17 7.30
C VAL A 46 -0.14 9.92 8.09
N SER A 47 0.92 10.70 7.83
CA SER A 47 2.19 10.58 8.56
C SER A 47 2.07 10.90 10.05
N ILE A 48 1.27 11.91 10.42
CA ILE A 48 0.96 12.22 11.82
C ILE A 48 0.15 11.08 12.48
N VAL A 49 -0.88 10.56 11.81
CA VAL A 49 -1.70 9.46 12.34
C VAL A 49 -0.83 8.21 12.58
N ILE A 50 0.06 7.87 11.65
CA ILE A 50 1.03 6.78 11.83
C ILE A 50 1.92 7.03 13.06
N ALA A 51 2.43 8.26 13.22
CA ALA A 51 3.27 8.60 14.36
C ALA A 51 2.53 8.47 15.71
N ILE A 52 1.27 8.93 15.77
CA ILE A 52 0.41 8.83 16.95
C ILE A 52 0.11 7.35 17.25
N CYS A 53 -0.27 6.55 16.25
CA CYS A 53 -0.51 5.13 16.44
C CYS A 53 0.74 4.38 16.94
N GLY A 54 1.92 4.73 16.42
CA GLY A 54 3.20 4.21 16.91
C GLY A 54 3.46 4.57 18.38
N ALA A 55 3.19 5.82 18.77
CA ALA A 55 3.28 6.26 20.16
C ALA A 55 2.33 5.46 21.07
N VAL A 56 1.07 5.32 20.66
CA VAL A 56 0.06 4.55 21.40
C VAL A 56 0.49 3.10 21.57
N LEU A 57 1.09 2.48 20.55
CA LEU A 57 1.56 1.09 20.60
C LEU A 57 2.74 0.90 21.57
N ILE A 58 3.60 1.92 21.74
CA ILE A 58 4.67 1.92 22.75
C ILE A 58 4.08 1.92 24.17
N PHE A 59 3.05 2.73 24.42
CA PHE A 59 2.43 2.89 25.74
C PHE A 59 1.42 1.77 26.06
N ARG A 60 0.75 1.22 25.04
CA ARG A 60 -0.22 0.13 25.16
C ARG A 60 0.14 -1.01 24.20
N PRO A 61 1.18 -1.81 24.53
CA PRO A 61 1.53 -2.97 23.73
C PRO A 61 0.36 -3.96 23.70
N THR A 62 0.11 -4.56 22.55
CA THR A 62 -0.99 -5.51 22.41
C THR A 62 -0.63 -6.84 23.06
N THR A 63 -1.62 -7.63 23.45
CA THR A 63 -1.41 -9.00 23.96
C THR A 63 -1.64 -10.05 22.88
N GLN A 64 -2.06 -9.64 21.68
CA GLN A 64 -2.27 -10.49 20.53
C GLN A 64 -0.93 -10.95 19.94
N GLN A 65 -0.57 -12.21 20.19
CA GLN A 65 0.54 -12.86 19.49
C GLN A 65 0.07 -13.43 18.16
N VAL A 66 0.69 -12.98 17.07
CA VAL A 66 0.60 -13.65 15.77
C VAL A 66 1.37 -14.96 15.89
N ARG A 67 0.65 -16.06 16.19
CA ARG A 67 1.26 -17.33 16.60
C ARG A 67 1.59 -18.26 15.42
N ASP A 68 1.10 -17.94 14.23
CA ASP A 68 1.28 -18.80 13.05
C ASP A 68 2.31 -18.21 12.07
N PRO A 69 3.54 -18.75 12.03
CA PRO A 69 4.58 -18.29 11.11
C PRO A 69 4.23 -18.51 9.64
N ALA A 70 3.34 -19.47 9.32
CA ALA A 70 2.90 -19.70 7.95
C ALA A 70 1.99 -18.57 7.46
N LEU A 71 1.16 -18.00 8.33
CA LEU A 71 0.36 -16.81 8.04
C LEU A 71 1.25 -15.59 7.81
N ILE A 72 2.27 -15.38 8.64
CA ILE A 72 3.24 -14.28 8.47
C ILE A 72 3.96 -14.40 7.12
N PHE A 73 4.41 -15.61 6.76
CA PHE A 73 5.05 -15.84 5.47
C PHE A 73 4.11 -15.56 4.29
N LYS A 74 2.85 -16.02 4.36
CA LYS A 74 1.85 -15.73 3.34
C LYS A 74 1.62 -14.22 3.20
N THR A 75 1.42 -13.51 4.31
CA THR A 75 1.28 -12.05 4.29
C THR A 75 2.50 -11.36 3.69
N GLY A 76 3.71 -11.79 4.06
CA GLY A 76 4.94 -11.30 3.47
C GLY A 76 5.00 -11.52 1.95
N LEU A 77 4.59 -12.69 1.48
CA LEU A 77 4.52 -13.00 0.05
C LEU A 77 3.55 -12.07 -0.69
N TYR A 78 2.38 -11.79 -0.13
CA TYR A 78 1.44 -10.81 -0.71
C TYR A 78 2.07 -9.42 -0.82
N VAL A 79 2.73 -8.95 0.24
CA VAL A 79 3.38 -7.63 0.24
C VAL A 79 4.48 -7.57 -0.82
N VAL A 80 5.33 -8.60 -0.92
CA VAL A 80 6.40 -8.65 -1.92
C VAL A 80 5.83 -8.64 -3.34
N VAL A 81 4.77 -9.40 -3.60
CA VAL A 81 4.12 -9.43 -4.92
C VAL A 81 3.51 -8.07 -5.26
N LEU A 82 2.88 -7.39 -4.30
CA LEU A 82 2.33 -6.06 -4.52
C LEU A 82 3.43 -5.02 -4.79
N VAL A 83 4.51 -5.03 -4.01
CA VAL A 83 5.65 -4.12 -4.20
C VAL A 83 6.33 -4.38 -5.55
N ALA A 84 6.56 -5.64 -5.90
CA ALA A 84 7.14 -6.03 -7.18
C ALA A 84 6.24 -5.65 -8.36
N GLY A 85 4.92 -5.82 -8.21
CA GLY A 85 3.94 -5.42 -9.21
C GLY A 85 3.92 -3.90 -9.41
N LEU A 86 3.91 -3.13 -8.32
CA LEU A 86 3.92 -1.67 -8.39
C LEU A 86 5.23 -1.14 -9.00
N TYR A 87 6.36 -1.76 -8.66
CA TYR A 87 7.65 -1.44 -9.25
C TYR A 87 7.68 -1.80 -10.75
N ALA A 88 7.14 -2.95 -11.14
CA ALA A 88 7.05 -3.34 -12.55
C ALA A 88 6.13 -2.39 -13.35
N MET A 89 5.03 -1.90 -12.75
CA MET A 89 4.18 -0.88 -13.39
C MET A 89 4.99 0.34 -13.80
N SER A 90 5.93 0.81 -12.96
CA SER A 90 6.75 1.98 -13.29
C SER A 90 7.70 1.80 -14.49
N TRP A 91 7.96 0.56 -14.93
CA TRP A 91 8.82 0.25 -16.08
C TRP A 91 8.02 -0.15 -17.32
N PHE A 92 6.96 -0.93 -17.15
CA PHE A 92 6.24 -1.58 -18.24
C PHE A 92 4.83 -1.00 -18.48
N GLY A 93 4.37 -0.10 -17.62
CA GLY A 93 3.03 0.48 -17.69
C GLY A 93 1.95 -0.39 -17.04
N PHE A 94 0.92 0.28 -16.53
CA PHE A 94 -0.25 -0.36 -15.92
C PHE A 94 -0.92 -1.41 -16.81
N GLU A 95 -1.00 -1.18 -18.13
CA GLU A 95 -1.78 -2.01 -19.06
C GLU A 95 -1.30 -3.48 -19.11
N TYR A 96 0.02 -3.71 -19.03
CA TYR A 96 0.59 -5.06 -19.08
C TYR A 96 0.76 -5.67 -17.69
N VAL A 97 1.07 -4.86 -16.68
CA VAL A 97 1.40 -5.37 -15.35
C VAL A 97 0.15 -5.62 -14.52
N ALA A 98 -0.90 -4.81 -14.67
CA ALA A 98 -2.13 -4.96 -13.89
C ALA A 98 -2.85 -6.30 -14.09
N PRO A 99 -3.01 -6.83 -15.33
CA PRO A 99 -3.63 -8.14 -15.54
C PRO A 99 -2.78 -9.27 -14.93
N VAL A 100 -1.45 -9.20 -15.09
CA VAL A 100 -0.53 -10.20 -14.54
C VAL A 100 -0.54 -10.18 -13.01
N LEU A 101 -0.51 -9.00 -12.41
CA LEU A 101 -0.58 -8.83 -10.96
C LEU A 101 -1.93 -9.32 -10.40
N ALA A 102 -3.04 -8.97 -11.05
CA ALA A 102 -4.37 -9.44 -10.68
C ALA A 102 -4.46 -10.96 -10.75
N LEU A 103 -3.89 -11.58 -11.78
CA LEU A 103 -3.86 -13.03 -11.92
C LEU A 103 -3.06 -13.67 -10.78
N ILE A 104 -1.86 -13.18 -10.49
CA ILE A 104 -1.01 -13.69 -9.41
C ILE A 104 -1.74 -13.58 -8.06
N LEU A 105 -2.40 -12.45 -7.79
CA LEU A 105 -3.15 -12.25 -6.54
C LEU A 105 -4.35 -13.19 -6.44
N MET A 106 -5.14 -13.35 -7.50
CA MET A 106 -6.29 -14.27 -7.52
C MET A 106 -5.87 -15.73 -7.31
N LEU A 107 -4.74 -16.13 -7.90
CA LEU A 107 -4.16 -17.46 -7.70
C LEU A 107 -3.64 -17.64 -6.27
N LEU A 108 -3.00 -16.62 -5.68
CA LEU A 108 -2.53 -16.65 -4.29
C LEU A 108 -3.69 -16.74 -3.29
N ILE A 109 -4.80 -16.04 -3.56
CA ILE A 109 -6.04 -16.09 -2.77
C ILE A 109 -6.69 -17.48 -2.87
N GLY A 110 -6.40 -18.24 -3.93
CA GLY A 110 -6.90 -19.60 -4.13
C GLY A 110 -8.21 -19.67 -4.90
N GLU A 111 -8.56 -18.62 -5.64
CA GLU A 111 -9.75 -18.64 -6.51
C GLU A 111 -9.50 -19.67 -7.64
N ARG A 112 -10.33 -20.72 -7.71
CA ARG A 112 -10.19 -21.80 -8.72
C ARG A 112 -11.21 -21.72 -9.85
N ARG A 113 -12.05 -20.70 -9.86
CA ARG A 113 -13.12 -20.53 -10.84
C ARG A 113 -12.60 -19.78 -12.07
N PRO A 114 -12.33 -20.44 -13.22
CA PRO A 114 -11.62 -19.82 -14.34
C PRO A 114 -12.39 -18.64 -14.96
N LEU A 115 -13.73 -18.67 -14.93
CA LEU A 115 -14.57 -17.56 -15.38
C LEU A 115 -14.38 -16.31 -14.51
N TRP A 116 -14.26 -16.45 -13.19
CA TRP A 116 -14.05 -15.33 -12.28
C TRP A 116 -12.62 -14.78 -12.37
N ILE A 117 -11.64 -15.66 -12.60
CA ILE A 117 -10.25 -15.25 -12.85
C ILE A 117 -10.16 -14.44 -14.14
N GLY A 118 -10.71 -14.94 -15.25
CA GLY A 118 -10.69 -14.23 -16.53
C GLY A 118 -11.42 -12.88 -16.45
N LEU A 119 -12.59 -12.86 -15.81
CA LEU A 119 -13.36 -11.63 -15.62
C LEU A 119 -12.59 -10.64 -14.73
N GLY A 120 -12.03 -11.08 -13.62
CA GLY A 120 -11.28 -10.21 -12.71
C GLY A 120 -9.97 -9.69 -13.31
N VAL A 121 -9.25 -10.51 -14.07
CA VAL A 121 -7.98 -10.14 -14.71
C VAL A 121 -8.17 -9.16 -15.86
N VAL A 122 -9.30 -9.20 -16.56
CA VAL A 122 -9.55 -8.34 -17.72
C VAL A 122 -10.45 -7.16 -17.36
N VAL A 123 -11.61 -7.41 -16.74
CA VAL A 123 -12.61 -6.37 -16.47
C VAL A 123 -12.10 -5.35 -15.47
N MET A 124 -11.42 -5.76 -14.39
CA MET A 124 -10.95 -4.81 -13.38
C MET A 124 -9.86 -3.87 -13.94
N PRO A 125 -8.78 -4.36 -14.57
CA PRO A 125 -7.78 -3.46 -15.17
C PRO A 125 -8.35 -2.58 -16.27
N VAL A 126 -9.21 -3.10 -17.15
CA VAL A 126 -9.84 -2.31 -18.21
C VAL A 126 -10.75 -1.22 -17.64
N THR A 127 -11.51 -1.54 -16.59
CA THR A 127 -12.38 -0.55 -15.93
C THR A 127 -11.55 0.53 -15.24
N ILE A 128 -10.48 0.15 -14.54
CA ILE A 128 -9.55 1.10 -13.91
C ILE A 128 -8.89 1.97 -14.98
N TRP A 129 -8.40 1.37 -16.07
CA TRP A 129 -7.81 2.10 -17.19
C TRP A 129 -8.79 3.09 -17.79
N PHE A 130 -10.03 2.67 -18.07
CA PHE A 130 -11.06 3.54 -18.64
C PHE A 130 -11.41 4.70 -17.72
N LEU A 131 -11.66 4.44 -16.43
CA LEU A 131 -11.99 5.48 -15.46
C LEU A 131 -10.83 6.47 -15.28
N VAL A 132 -9.58 6.00 -15.22
CA VAL A 132 -8.46 6.91 -14.94
C VAL A 132 -8.03 7.69 -16.19
N THR A 133 -7.95 7.04 -17.34
CA THR A 133 -7.48 7.69 -18.58
C THR A 133 -8.55 8.54 -19.25
N GLN A 134 -9.79 8.04 -19.34
CA GLN A 134 -10.86 8.71 -20.10
C GLN A 134 -11.72 9.62 -19.22
N VAL A 135 -11.99 9.22 -17.97
CA VAL A 135 -12.85 10.02 -17.08
C VAL A 135 -12.03 11.01 -16.25
N LEU A 136 -10.84 10.62 -15.79
CA LEU A 136 -9.98 11.45 -14.94
C LEU A 136 -8.88 12.20 -15.71
N GLU A 137 -8.72 11.94 -17.02
CA GLU A 137 -7.68 12.51 -17.89
C GLU A 137 -6.26 12.46 -17.26
N ARG A 138 -5.99 11.46 -16.42
CA ARG A 138 -4.69 11.28 -15.77
C ARG A 138 -3.88 10.19 -16.45
N ALA A 139 -2.58 10.44 -16.60
CA ALA A 139 -1.62 9.42 -16.97
C ALA A 139 -1.52 8.39 -15.84
N LEU A 140 -1.87 7.14 -16.14
CA LEU A 140 -1.45 6.00 -15.34
C LEU A 140 0.04 5.73 -15.65
N PRO A 141 0.88 5.46 -14.63
CA PRO A 141 2.26 5.04 -14.84
C PRO A 141 2.36 3.66 -15.51
#